data_AF-A0A915ZKE0-F1
#
_entry.id   AF-A0A915ZKE0-F1
#
_cell.length_a   1.000
_cell.length_b   1.000
_cell.length_c   1.000
_cell.angle_alpha   90.00
_cell.angle_beta   90.00
_cell.angle_gamma   90.00
#
_symmetry.space_group_name_H-M   'P 1'
#
loop_
_entity.id
_entity.type
_entity.pdbx_description
1 polymer ?
#
loop_
_entity_poly.entity_id
_entity_poly.type
_entity_poly.pdbx_seq_one_letter_code
_entity_poly.pdbx_strand_id
1 'polypeptide(L)'
;MESLLHEIRSEIFKFIDTPISLILTDRKWYAVSQDPHVRGEWLIYKYGRSHALFHGVRLGNDFLTLDVVQALLARNAMISRYFVQRLLMHFGSYDEKLIELKIQHNVNQIDFDRIRAFQKKLRCPWASNLPLPIFTKLITEGYNTLSDHDLVMKGNDMELFHFLSAGPLVINDAPQKLLQNLNNIEDLILNKKFVPFPPRPKPIFEDTIEYIQLMQARAHEDYPPKDGYENSRQLNVVARAILIHPDLVNLWKKIGYREVCSDVNELVMQGALLTLFPPTPPNSWVIPDVNSIVTRLRQLLDLGFQLTEIVMEEAFHLFEHRLNEMGDLLISSFQKIRNESKSTISRSCLIQAIKPERNHRKFDLLEFLINRIDQPEEALEDALNHYNVGFKYDSNSLTSSKMRSLSVHSNFYYWVLKKYGPNSRITQLCFDDILESRIWIDLKLNENPELDVPEHLTSQAYNSICSIYLEFCNDRIPFKANYLPYLKLSNDEEIIKPFFEIGLPIIFNLELNSKLLYDISYECNRPEYKINKITQKHRRKNNKVIKINKNEVKEWFRIFKNIYYDHAPVNNSITDVFRRYLEEFWERINSSQTLEIDD
;
A
#
# COMPACT_ATOMS: atom_id res chain seq x y z
N MET A 1 29.53 21.03 12.41
CA MET A 1 28.50 21.56 11.48
C MET A 1 28.54 23.08 11.36
N GLU A 2 28.75 23.83 12.45
CA GLU A 2 28.81 25.31 12.39
C GLU A 2 29.97 25.87 11.56
N SER A 3 31.10 25.16 11.48
CA SER A 3 32.32 25.54 10.76
C SER A 3 32.32 25.16 9.27
N LEU A 4 31.28 24.49 8.76
CA LEU A 4 31.22 24.13 7.34
C LEU A 4 31.14 25.40 6.48
N LEU A 5 31.79 25.39 5.32
CA LEU A 5 31.66 26.43 4.31
C LEU A 5 30.29 26.34 3.63
N HIS A 6 29.84 27.45 3.02
CA HIS A 6 28.53 27.51 2.36
C HIS A 6 28.44 26.48 1.23
N GLU A 7 29.50 26.33 0.45
CA GLU A 7 29.60 25.40 -0.68
C GLU A 7 29.43 23.94 -0.23
N ILE A 8 30.03 23.57 0.90
CA ILE A 8 29.88 22.22 1.46
C ILE A 8 28.45 22.01 1.95
N ARG A 9 27.81 23.04 2.52
CA ARG A 9 26.39 22.95 2.90
C ARG A 9 25.50 22.78 1.67
N SER A 10 25.71 23.55 0.61
CA SER A 10 24.99 23.39 -0.66
C SER A 10 25.13 21.97 -1.21
N GLU A 11 26.34 21.42 -1.16
CA GLU A 11 26.63 20.07 -1.63
C GLU A 11 25.98 18.99 -0.77
N ILE A 12 25.89 19.18 0.54
CA ILE A 12 25.15 18.28 1.44
C ILE A 12 23.64 18.40 1.18
N PHE A 13 23.15 19.62 0.99
CA PHE A 13 21.71 19.91 0.87
C PHE A 13 21.06 19.14 -0.27
N LYS A 14 21.76 18.94 -1.39
CA LYS A 14 21.22 18.21 -2.55
C LYS A 14 20.88 16.74 -2.25
N PHE A 15 21.55 16.11 -1.28
CA PHE A 15 21.32 14.72 -0.89
C PHE A 15 20.25 14.56 0.20
N ILE A 16 19.61 15.65 0.64
CA ILE A 16 18.60 15.60 1.69
C ILE A 16 17.24 15.26 1.10
N ASP A 17 16.66 14.16 1.56
CA ASP A 17 15.34 13.72 1.10
C ASP A 17 14.24 14.72 1.45
N THR A 18 14.23 15.21 2.69
CA THR A 18 13.22 16.14 3.19
C THR A 18 13.88 17.42 3.72
N PRO A 19 14.10 18.44 2.88
CA PRO A 19 14.84 19.64 3.25
C PRO A 19 14.29 20.39 4.46
N ILE A 20 12.97 20.37 4.67
CA ILE A 20 12.33 21.14 5.76
C ILE A 20 12.89 20.74 7.13
N SER A 21 13.13 19.45 7.37
CA SER A 21 13.65 18.96 8.64
C SER A 21 15.03 19.54 8.93
N LEU A 22 15.88 19.67 7.91
CA LEU A 22 17.22 20.25 8.05
C LEU A 22 17.18 21.77 8.20
N ILE A 23 16.34 22.44 7.40
CA ILE A 23 16.16 23.89 7.41
C ILE A 23 15.74 24.41 8.80
N LEU A 24 14.89 23.65 9.49
CA LEU A 24 14.39 23.99 10.83
C LEU A 24 15.44 23.86 11.93
N THR A 25 16.58 23.21 11.68
CA THR A 25 17.62 22.99 12.71
C THR A 25 18.53 24.20 12.95
N ASP A 26 18.80 25.01 11.93
CA ASP A 26 19.76 26.12 12.00
C ASP A 26 19.49 27.18 10.91
N ARG A 27 19.73 28.45 11.25
CA ARG A 27 19.64 29.61 10.34
C ARG A 27 20.57 29.49 9.14
N LYS A 28 21.74 28.84 9.29
CA LYS A 28 22.66 28.64 8.15
C LYS A 28 22.07 27.70 7.09
N TRP A 29 21.36 26.65 7.51
CA TRP A 29 20.64 25.76 6.60
C TRP A 29 19.44 26.44 5.96
N TYR A 30 18.73 27.26 6.74
CA TYR A 30 17.69 28.14 6.19
C TYR A 30 18.26 29.05 5.09
N ALA A 31 19.38 29.74 5.33
CA ALA A 31 20.02 30.59 4.33
C ALA A 31 20.39 29.82 3.04
N VAL A 32 21.01 28.64 3.17
CA VAL A 32 21.33 27.75 2.04
C VAL A 32 20.07 27.37 1.26
N SER A 33 18.97 27.10 1.97
CA SER A 33 17.69 26.78 1.32
C SER A 33 17.02 27.96 0.62
N GLN A 34 17.44 29.20 0.88
CA GLN A 34 16.93 30.36 0.14
C GLN A 34 17.69 30.61 -1.16
N ASP A 35 18.84 29.96 -1.37
CA ASP A 35 19.62 30.09 -2.60
C ASP A 35 18.89 29.41 -3.79
N PRO A 36 18.54 30.17 -4.84
CA PRO A 36 17.86 29.62 -6.01
C PRO A 36 18.64 28.52 -6.74
N HIS A 37 19.97 28.61 -6.77
CA HIS A 37 20.82 27.60 -7.41
C HIS A 37 20.85 26.30 -6.62
N VAL A 38 20.81 26.38 -5.30
CA VAL A 38 20.73 25.20 -4.43
C VAL A 38 19.37 24.51 -4.58
N ARG A 39 18.26 25.27 -4.60
CA ARG A 39 16.92 24.70 -4.86
C ARG A 39 16.83 24.04 -6.23
N GLY A 40 17.35 24.71 -7.26
CA GLY A 40 17.38 24.18 -8.62
C GLY A 40 18.22 22.91 -8.73
N GLU A 41 19.38 22.88 -8.07
CA GLU A 41 20.24 21.68 -8.02
C GLU A 41 19.58 20.53 -7.26
N TRP A 42 18.96 20.80 -6.12
CA TRP A 42 18.22 19.79 -5.36
C TRP A 42 17.09 19.17 -6.18
N LEU A 43 16.30 19.98 -6.91
CA LEU A 43 15.23 19.48 -7.79
C LEU A 43 15.78 18.57 -8.89
N ILE A 44 16.87 18.98 -9.56
CA ILE A 44 17.48 18.19 -10.64
C ILE A 44 18.12 16.91 -10.09
N TYR A 45 18.77 16.98 -8.93
CA TYR A 45 19.39 15.82 -8.30
C TYR A 45 18.33 14.80 -7.86
N LYS A 46 17.24 15.26 -7.25
CA LYS A 46 16.20 14.40 -6.69
C LYS A 46 15.25 13.82 -7.73
N TYR A 47 14.89 14.59 -8.76
CA TYR A 47 13.83 14.24 -9.71
C TYR A 47 14.30 14.13 -11.16
N GLY A 48 15.59 14.36 -11.43
CA GLY A 48 16.11 14.40 -12.79
C GLY A 48 15.74 15.68 -13.54
N ARG A 49 16.43 15.91 -14.67
CA ARG A 49 16.23 17.13 -15.49
C ARG A 49 14.87 17.16 -16.18
N SER A 50 14.31 16.00 -16.48
CA SER A 50 13.02 15.84 -17.17
C SER A 50 11.83 16.23 -16.33
N HIS A 51 11.88 16.01 -15.01
CA HIS A 51 10.75 16.25 -14.10
C HIS A 51 10.99 17.37 -13.09
N ALA A 52 12.18 17.97 -13.04
CA ALA A 52 12.50 19.07 -12.13
C ALA A 52 11.49 20.23 -12.19
N LEU A 53 11.08 20.66 -13.38
CA LEU A 53 10.08 21.74 -13.52
C LEU A 53 8.69 21.34 -13.03
N PHE A 54 8.27 20.09 -13.30
CA PHE A 54 7.02 19.54 -12.80
C PHE A 54 6.99 19.55 -11.27
N HIS A 55 8.03 19.00 -10.63
CA HIS A 55 8.12 18.99 -9.17
C HIS A 55 8.27 20.40 -8.58
N GLY A 56 9.00 21.29 -9.25
CA GLY A 56 9.11 22.69 -8.86
C GLY A 56 7.75 23.38 -8.77
N VAL A 57 6.93 23.28 -9.82
CA VAL A 57 5.58 23.88 -9.83
C VAL A 57 4.69 23.25 -8.76
N ARG A 58 4.80 21.93 -8.54
CA ARG A 58 4.01 21.22 -7.51
C ARG A 58 4.34 21.61 -6.07
N LEU A 59 5.59 21.95 -5.78
CA LEU A 59 5.99 22.43 -4.46
C LEU A 59 5.44 23.83 -4.16
N GLY A 60 4.89 24.52 -5.17
CA GLY A 60 4.17 25.76 -5.01
C GLY A 60 5.07 26.99 -4.88
N ASN A 61 4.43 28.11 -4.57
CA ASN A 61 5.01 29.46 -4.71
C ASN A 61 6.13 29.75 -3.71
N ASP A 62 6.07 29.15 -2.53
CA ASP A 62 7.09 29.32 -1.49
C ASP A 62 8.43 28.69 -1.91
N PHE A 63 8.36 27.67 -2.78
CA PHE A 63 9.52 26.97 -3.28
C PHE A 63 9.99 27.53 -4.64
N LEU A 64 9.09 27.61 -5.62
CA LEU A 64 9.41 27.99 -6.98
C LEU A 64 9.30 29.50 -7.18
N THR A 65 10.44 30.19 -7.18
CA THR A 65 10.54 31.61 -7.55
C THR A 65 11.01 31.77 -9.00
N LEU A 66 10.96 33.01 -9.53
CA LEU A 66 11.47 33.29 -10.87
C LEU A 66 12.97 32.97 -10.98
N ASP A 67 13.74 33.26 -9.94
CA ASP A 67 15.18 32.98 -9.90
C ASP A 67 15.46 31.47 -9.86
N VAL A 68 14.62 30.69 -9.17
CA VAL A 68 14.72 29.22 -9.17
C VAL A 68 14.43 28.67 -10.56
N VAL A 69 13.42 29.20 -11.26
CA VAL A 69 13.14 28.81 -12.66
C VAL A 69 14.32 29.15 -13.54
N GLN A 70 14.92 30.34 -13.41
CA GLN A 70 16.11 30.71 -14.16
C GLN A 70 17.29 29.77 -13.85
N ALA A 71 17.52 29.44 -12.58
CA ALA A 71 18.57 28.51 -12.16
C ALA A 71 18.35 27.10 -12.72
N LEU A 72 17.10 26.61 -12.76
CA LEU A 72 16.73 25.33 -13.37
C LEU A 72 17.02 25.34 -14.87
N LEU A 73 16.59 26.37 -15.59
CA LEU A 73 16.82 26.51 -17.03
C LEU A 73 18.31 26.62 -17.37
N ALA A 74 19.07 27.40 -16.59
CA ALA A 74 20.53 27.51 -16.74
C ALA A 74 21.24 26.16 -16.52
N ARG A 75 20.63 25.24 -15.77
CA ARG A 75 21.12 23.87 -15.55
C ARG A 75 20.51 22.84 -16.50
N ASN A 76 19.89 23.29 -17.59
CA ASN A 76 19.26 22.47 -18.62
C ASN A 76 18.11 21.60 -18.07
N ALA A 77 17.31 22.12 -17.13
CA ALA A 77 16.01 21.53 -16.84
C ALA A 77 15.16 21.54 -18.12
N MET A 78 14.55 20.41 -18.44
CA MET A 78 13.93 20.21 -19.74
C MET A 78 12.53 20.79 -19.77
N ILE A 79 12.25 21.65 -20.76
CA ILE A 79 10.89 22.04 -21.12
C ILE A 79 10.41 21.15 -22.26
N SER A 80 9.45 20.27 -21.97
CA SER A 80 8.77 19.46 -22.96
C SER A 80 7.47 20.11 -23.43
N ARG A 81 7.05 19.81 -24.67
CA ARG A 81 5.76 20.28 -25.17
C ARG A 81 4.60 19.74 -24.32
N TYR A 82 4.69 18.49 -23.90
CA TYR A 82 3.72 17.87 -22.98
C TYR A 82 3.62 18.59 -21.64
N PHE A 83 4.75 19.01 -21.04
CA PHE A 83 4.74 19.81 -19.81
C PHE A 83 3.97 21.11 -19.99
N VAL A 84 4.22 21.83 -21.09
CA VAL A 84 3.51 23.08 -21.38
C VAL A 84 2.02 22.85 -21.61
N GLN A 85 1.65 21.83 -22.38
CA GLN A 85 0.24 21.45 -22.59
C GLN A 85 -0.47 21.17 -21.26
N ARG A 86 0.15 20.38 -20.37
CA ARG A 86 -0.40 20.07 -19.04
C ARG A 86 -0.49 21.31 -18.14
N LEU A 87 0.45 22.25 -18.29
CA LEU A 87 0.41 23.53 -17.57
C LEU A 87 -0.77 24.41 -18.05
N LEU A 88 -0.95 24.53 -19.36
CA LEU A 88 -2.09 25.27 -19.96
C LEU A 88 -3.45 24.70 -19.56
N MET A 89 -3.54 23.38 -19.35
CA MET A 89 -4.78 22.73 -18.93
C MET A 89 -5.15 23.01 -17.46
N HIS A 90 -4.16 23.18 -16.58
CA HIS A 90 -4.35 23.18 -15.12
C HIS A 90 -3.98 24.51 -14.43
N PHE A 91 -3.57 25.52 -15.21
CA PHE A 91 -3.32 26.87 -14.70
C PHE A 91 -4.61 27.62 -14.36
N GLY A 92 -4.58 28.39 -13.27
CA GLY A 92 -5.68 29.21 -12.80
C GLY A 92 -6.57 28.52 -11.76
N SER A 93 -7.07 29.30 -10.81
CA SER A 93 -8.03 28.85 -9.80
C SER A 93 -9.43 28.76 -10.38
N TYR A 94 -10.24 27.85 -9.84
CA TYR A 94 -11.67 27.89 -10.09
C TYR A 94 -12.33 29.00 -9.28
N ASP A 95 -13.41 29.56 -9.80
CA ASP A 95 -14.31 30.41 -9.01
C ASP A 95 -15.11 29.53 -8.05
N GLU A 96 -14.68 29.53 -6.78
CA GLU A 96 -15.31 28.76 -5.70
C GLU A 96 -16.78 29.13 -5.55
N LYS A 97 -17.12 30.43 -5.64
CA LYS A 97 -18.49 30.90 -5.47
C LYS A 97 -19.40 30.38 -6.59
N LEU A 98 -18.89 30.37 -7.82
CA LEU A 98 -19.60 29.79 -8.95
C LEU A 98 -19.80 28.28 -8.79
N ILE A 99 -18.80 27.55 -8.27
CA ILE A 99 -18.93 26.12 -8.00
C ILE A 99 -19.96 25.85 -6.91
N GLU A 100 -19.92 26.59 -5.80
CA GLU A 100 -20.92 26.50 -4.72
C GLU A 100 -22.32 26.73 -5.24
N LEU A 101 -22.54 27.81 -6.02
CA LEU A 101 -23.83 28.11 -6.61
C LEU A 101 -24.30 26.99 -7.54
N LYS A 102 -23.40 26.42 -8.35
CA LYS A 102 -23.72 25.26 -9.20
C LYS A 102 -24.09 24.04 -8.37
N ILE A 103 -23.43 23.78 -7.24
CA ILE A 103 -23.82 22.69 -6.34
C ILE A 103 -25.21 22.95 -5.78
N GLN A 104 -25.46 24.12 -5.18
CA GLN A 104 -26.75 24.49 -4.58
C GLN A 104 -27.92 24.36 -5.57
N HIS A 105 -27.75 24.78 -6.82
CA HIS A 105 -28.81 24.69 -7.83
C HIS A 105 -29.05 23.26 -8.33
N ASN A 106 -28.04 22.38 -8.30
CA ASN A 106 -28.18 20.97 -8.71
C ASN A 106 -28.61 20.04 -7.55
N VAL A 107 -28.40 20.42 -6.29
CA VAL A 107 -28.94 19.68 -5.11
C VAL A 107 -30.46 19.56 -5.19
N ASN A 108 -31.13 20.62 -5.66
CA ASN A 108 -32.58 20.62 -5.86
C ASN A 108 -33.04 19.75 -7.04
N GLN A 109 -32.13 19.30 -7.90
CA GLN A 109 -32.42 18.48 -9.10
C GLN A 109 -32.06 16.98 -8.92
N ILE A 110 -31.63 16.56 -7.71
CA ILE A 110 -31.26 15.16 -7.38
C ILE A 110 -30.17 14.60 -8.34
N ASP A 111 -29.31 15.45 -8.89
CA ASP A 111 -28.20 15.03 -9.76
C ASP A 111 -26.91 14.89 -8.94
N PHE A 112 -26.84 13.82 -8.15
CA PHE A 112 -25.73 13.52 -7.24
C PHE A 112 -24.39 13.36 -7.96
N ASP A 113 -24.38 12.85 -9.19
CA ASP A 113 -23.15 12.69 -9.99
C ASP A 113 -22.60 14.04 -10.43
N ARG A 114 -23.47 14.96 -10.83
CA ARG A 114 -23.08 16.32 -11.22
C ARG A 114 -22.61 17.14 -10.03
N ILE A 115 -23.24 16.98 -8.86
CA ILE A 115 -22.77 17.56 -7.59
C ILE A 115 -21.37 17.04 -7.24
N ARG A 116 -21.14 15.73 -7.34
CA ARG A 116 -19.82 15.12 -7.12
C ARG A 116 -18.77 15.65 -8.09
N ALA A 117 -19.13 15.85 -9.36
CA ALA A 117 -18.24 16.46 -10.36
C ALA A 117 -17.87 17.92 -10.00
N PHE A 118 -18.80 18.69 -9.44
CA PHE A 118 -18.52 20.05 -8.96
C PHE A 118 -17.68 20.07 -7.68
N GLN A 119 -17.95 19.19 -6.72
CA GLN A 119 -17.10 19.02 -5.53
C GLN A 119 -15.67 18.61 -5.91
N LYS A 120 -15.51 17.72 -6.89
CA LYS A 120 -14.19 17.41 -7.45
C LYS A 120 -13.49 18.66 -7.97
N LYS A 121 -14.21 19.62 -8.58
CA LYS A 121 -13.65 20.91 -9.09
C LYS A 121 -13.12 21.84 -8.00
N LEU A 122 -13.60 21.75 -6.76
CA LEU A 122 -13.01 22.48 -5.63
C LEU A 122 -11.58 22.02 -5.31
N ARG A 123 -11.19 20.80 -5.70
CA ARG A 123 -9.78 20.39 -5.61
C ARG A 123 -8.96 21.15 -6.67
N CYS A 124 -8.12 22.07 -6.18
CA CYS A 124 -7.16 22.83 -6.95
C CYS A 124 -6.23 21.90 -7.75
N PRO A 125 -6.17 22.06 -9.09
CA PRO A 125 -5.17 21.39 -9.91
C PRO A 125 -3.74 21.73 -9.46
N TRP A 126 -2.79 20.85 -9.75
CA TRP A 126 -1.39 20.95 -9.30
C TRP A 126 -0.65 22.24 -9.70
N ALA A 127 -1.13 22.94 -10.73
CA ALA A 127 -0.56 24.19 -11.23
C ALA A 127 -1.49 25.41 -11.05
N SER A 128 -2.62 25.26 -10.35
CA SER A 128 -3.65 26.31 -10.28
C SER A 128 -3.16 27.58 -9.59
N ASN A 129 -2.28 27.42 -8.61
CA ASN A 129 -1.80 28.51 -7.75
C ASN A 129 -0.49 29.12 -8.26
N LEU A 130 0.01 28.69 -9.42
CA LEU A 130 1.26 29.18 -9.98
C LEU A 130 1.17 30.70 -10.24
N PRO A 131 2.17 31.51 -9.86
CA PRO A 131 2.13 32.95 -10.09
C PRO A 131 2.21 33.24 -11.58
N LEU A 132 1.43 34.22 -12.04
CA LEU A 132 1.39 34.61 -13.45
C LEU A 132 2.79 34.91 -14.04
N PRO A 133 3.72 35.62 -13.36
CA PRO A 133 5.06 35.85 -13.91
C PRO A 133 5.85 34.56 -14.18
N ILE A 134 5.72 33.56 -13.30
CA ILE A 134 6.38 32.27 -13.44
C ILE A 134 5.74 31.47 -14.57
N PHE A 135 4.40 31.41 -14.61
CA PHE A 135 3.67 30.80 -15.71
C PHE A 135 4.10 31.40 -17.05
N THR A 136 4.07 32.73 -17.19
CA THR A 136 4.48 33.42 -18.41
C THR A 136 5.92 33.08 -18.79
N LYS A 137 6.87 33.08 -17.84
CA LYS A 137 8.27 32.71 -18.12
C LYS A 137 8.38 31.26 -18.65
N LEU A 138 7.67 30.31 -18.05
CA LEU A 138 7.69 28.90 -18.49
C LEU A 138 7.08 28.73 -19.88
N ILE A 139 5.96 29.41 -20.16
CA ILE A 139 5.31 29.36 -21.48
C ILE A 139 6.21 30.01 -22.53
N THR A 140 6.76 31.20 -22.27
CA THR A 140 7.68 31.90 -23.17
C THR A 140 8.90 31.03 -23.49
N GLU A 141 9.49 30.37 -22.49
CA GLU A 141 10.62 29.48 -22.77
C GLU A 141 10.23 28.20 -23.49
N GLY A 142 9.03 27.68 -23.28
CA GLY A 142 8.49 26.61 -24.11
C GLY A 142 8.44 27.00 -25.57
N TYR A 143 7.91 28.19 -25.88
CA TYR A 143 7.86 28.72 -27.25
C TYR A 143 9.26 28.89 -27.86
N ASN A 144 10.19 29.50 -27.12
CA ASN A 144 11.54 29.76 -27.60
C ASN A 144 12.31 28.46 -27.85
N THR A 145 12.24 27.52 -26.90
CA THR A 145 13.05 26.29 -26.93
C THR A 145 12.53 25.29 -27.97
N LEU A 146 11.21 25.16 -28.08
CA LEU A 146 10.59 24.16 -28.97
C LEU A 146 10.41 24.68 -30.40
N SER A 147 10.48 26.01 -30.60
CA SER A 147 10.17 26.67 -31.88
C SER A 147 8.85 26.17 -32.48
N ASP A 148 7.87 25.90 -31.61
CA ASP A 148 6.61 25.24 -31.96
C ASP A 148 5.46 26.24 -31.88
N HIS A 149 4.96 26.66 -33.03
CA HIS A 149 3.80 27.55 -33.13
C HIS A 149 2.48 26.86 -32.68
N ASP A 150 2.46 25.52 -32.64
CA ASP A 150 1.29 24.71 -32.31
C ASP A 150 1.20 24.35 -30.82
N LEU A 151 1.99 25.00 -29.97
CA LEU A 151 2.02 24.77 -28.51
C LEU A 151 0.64 24.91 -27.83
N VAL A 152 -0.25 25.73 -28.41
CA VAL A 152 -1.61 26.04 -27.91
C VAL A 152 -2.72 25.13 -28.49
N MET A 153 -2.36 24.14 -29.31
CA MET A 153 -3.33 23.20 -29.87
C MET A 153 -4.09 22.44 -28.78
N LYS A 154 -5.40 22.24 -29.01
CA LYS A 154 -6.25 21.45 -28.11
C LYS A 154 -5.94 19.96 -28.31
N GLY A 155 -5.55 19.30 -27.22
CA GLY A 155 -5.05 17.91 -27.22
C GLY A 155 -3.81 17.81 -26.33
N ASN A 156 -3.19 16.63 -26.28
CA ASN A 156 -1.92 16.46 -25.58
C ASN A 156 -1.03 15.37 -26.20
N ASP A 157 0.27 15.47 -25.99
CA ASP A 157 1.26 14.57 -26.59
C ASP A 157 1.15 13.12 -26.12
N MET A 158 0.65 12.86 -24.91
CA MET A 158 0.39 11.49 -24.44
C MET A 158 -0.72 10.82 -25.26
N GLU A 159 -1.78 11.57 -25.59
CA GLU A 159 -2.85 11.10 -26.47
C GLU A 159 -2.36 10.89 -27.91
N LEU A 160 -1.57 11.83 -28.45
CA LEU A 160 -0.93 11.66 -29.75
C LEU A 160 -0.04 10.41 -29.78
N PHE A 161 0.81 10.24 -28.76
CA PHE A 161 1.66 9.08 -28.60
C PHE A 161 0.85 7.78 -28.53
N HIS A 162 -0.29 7.78 -27.85
CA HIS A 162 -1.20 6.63 -27.81
C HIS A 162 -1.65 6.19 -29.20
N PHE A 163 -2.01 7.12 -30.09
CA PHE A 163 -2.39 6.77 -31.47
C PHE A 163 -1.18 6.40 -32.34
N LEU A 164 -0.06 7.12 -32.21
CA LEU A 164 1.16 6.83 -32.97
C LEU A 164 1.73 5.44 -32.64
N SER A 165 1.74 5.07 -31.36
CA SER A 165 2.19 3.76 -30.85
C SER A 165 1.15 2.64 -31.01
N ALA A 166 0.05 2.90 -31.73
CA ALA A 166 -1.01 1.94 -32.01
C ALA A 166 -1.73 1.39 -30.75
N GLY A 167 -1.87 2.23 -29.73
CA GLY A 167 -2.56 1.94 -28.49
C GLY A 167 -4.01 1.44 -28.64
N PRO A 168 -4.83 1.95 -29.59
CA PRO A 168 -6.18 1.42 -29.82
C PRO A 168 -6.22 0.04 -30.48
N LEU A 169 -5.14 -0.39 -31.14
CA LEU A 169 -5.11 -1.67 -31.85
C LEU A 169 -4.85 -2.82 -30.88
N VAL A 170 -5.18 -4.05 -31.29
CA VAL A 170 -4.76 -5.26 -30.59
C VAL A 170 -3.25 -5.46 -30.69
N ILE A 171 -2.65 -6.21 -29.76
CA ILE A 171 -1.19 -6.31 -29.63
C ILE A 171 -0.49 -6.87 -30.87
N ASN A 172 -1.17 -7.71 -31.66
CA ASN A 172 -0.59 -8.34 -32.85
C ASN A 172 -0.44 -7.35 -34.03
N ASP A 173 -1.35 -6.37 -34.15
CA ASP A 173 -1.34 -5.40 -35.25
C ASP A 173 -0.56 -4.12 -34.90
N ALA A 174 -0.29 -3.92 -33.60
CA ALA A 174 0.38 -2.75 -33.08
C ALA A 174 1.82 -2.57 -33.58
N PRO A 175 2.66 -3.62 -33.68
CA PRO A 175 4.04 -3.50 -34.14
C PRO A 175 4.17 -2.88 -35.53
N GLN A 176 3.36 -3.35 -36.48
CA GLN A 176 3.42 -2.83 -37.85
C GLN A 176 3.06 -1.35 -37.89
N LYS A 177 1.99 -0.95 -37.17
CA LYS A 177 1.53 0.43 -37.15
C LYS A 177 2.50 1.36 -36.41
N LEU A 178 3.10 0.90 -35.31
CA LEU A 178 4.14 1.64 -34.59
C LEU A 178 5.35 1.88 -35.50
N LEU A 179 5.82 0.85 -36.21
CA LEU A 179 6.95 0.97 -37.14
C LEU A 179 6.65 1.93 -38.30
N GLN A 180 5.44 1.92 -38.85
CA GLN A 180 5.00 2.91 -39.86
C GLN A 180 5.05 4.35 -39.34
N ASN A 181 4.79 4.53 -38.06
CA ASN A 181 4.75 5.83 -37.40
C ASN A 181 6.07 6.20 -36.72
N LEU A 182 7.14 5.39 -36.86
CA LEU A 182 8.35 5.52 -36.04
C LEU A 182 8.99 6.91 -36.17
N ASN A 183 9.06 7.47 -37.39
CA ASN A 183 9.60 8.82 -37.61
C ASN A 183 8.81 9.89 -36.84
N ASN A 184 7.48 9.76 -36.75
CA ASN A 184 6.64 10.70 -36.00
C ASN A 184 6.82 10.52 -34.48
N ILE A 185 7.05 9.29 -34.02
CA ILE A 185 7.36 9.00 -32.61
C ILE A 185 8.73 9.57 -32.24
N GLU A 186 9.73 9.37 -33.11
CA GLU A 186 11.07 9.93 -32.95
C GLU A 186 11.04 11.45 -32.93
N ASP A 187 10.29 12.10 -33.81
CA ASP A 187 10.08 13.56 -33.79
C ASP A 187 9.45 14.01 -32.46
N LEU A 188 8.39 13.33 -32.02
CA LEU A 188 7.70 13.63 -30.77
C LEU A 188 8.64 13.53 -29.56
N ILE A 189 9.46 12.49 -29.48
CA ILE A 189 10.42 12.31 -28.38
C ILE A 189 11.59 13.28 -28.52
N LEU A 190 12.28 13.31 -29.66
CA LEU A 190 13.55 14.01 -29.82
C LEU A 190 13.39 15.51 -29.98
N ASN A 191 12.43 15.95 -30.80
CA ASN A 191 12.25 17.37 -31.16
C ASN A 191 11.23 18.04 -30.24
N LYS A 192 10.11 17.36 -29.93
CA LYS A 192 9.10 17.90 -28.99
C LYS A 192 9.40 17.59 -27.53
N LYS A 193 10.50 16.87 -27.27
CA LYS A 193 11.00 16.49 -25.93
C LYS A 193 9.95 15.73 -25.12
N PHE A 194 9.10 14.94 -25.78
CA PHE A 194 7.98 14.27 -25.12
C PHE A 194 8.47 13.38 -23.97
N VAL A 195 8.02 13.70 -22.77
CA VAL A 195 8.25 12.93 -21.55
C VAL A 195 6.94 12.86 -20.77
N PRO A 196 6.43 11.65 -20.46
CA PRO A 196 5.28 11.50 -19.58
C PRO A 196 5.58 12.11 -18.20
N PHE A 197 4.54 12.56 -17.51
CA PHE A 197 4.73 12.97 -16.12
C PHE A 197 5.06 11.74 -15.26
N PRO A 198 5.76 11.90 -14.13
CA PRO A 198 6.19 10.76 -13.35
C PRO A 198 4.97 10.01 -12.77
N PRO A 199 5.11 8.70 -12.49
CA PRO A 199 4.11 7.97 -11.74
C PRO A 199 3.90 8.58 -10.37
N ARG A 200 2.72 8.31 -9.79
CA ARG A 200 2.50 8.62 -8.38
C ARG A 200 3.48 7.82 -7.51
N PRO A 201 4.11 8.47 -6.51
CA PRO A 201 4.77 7.75 -5.44
C PRO A 201 3.80 6.73 -4.85
N LYS A 202 4.29 5.51 -4.66
CA LYS A 202 3.57 4.50 -3.90
C LYS A 202 3.43 5.05 -2.48
N PRO A 203 2.19 5.14 -1.95
CA PRO A 203 2.01 5.58 -0.58
C PRO A 203 2.72 4.57 0.32
N ILE A 204 3.37 5.06 1.39
CA ILE A 204 3.81 4.19 2.47
C ILE A 204 2.52 3.68 3.12
N PHE A 205 2.44 2.37 3.37
CA PHE A 205 1.31 1.84 4.11
C PHE A 205 1.32 2.46 5.50
N GLU A 206 0.28 3.20 5.79
CA GLU A 206 -0.04 3.71 7.10
C GLU A 206 -1.49 3.33 7.38
N ASP A 207 -1.76 2.91 8.61
CA ASP A 207 -3.11 2.59 9.06
C ASP A 207 -3.88 3.89 9.34
N THR A 208 -4.10 4.66 8.26
CA THR A 208 -4.65 6.01 8.29
C THR A 208 -5.81 6.17 7.31
N ILE A 209 -6.68 7.11 7.65
CA ILE A 209 -7.90 7.44 6.92
C ILE A 209 -7.53 7.97 5.54
N GLU A 210 -6.49 8.79 5.54
CA GLU A 210 -5.90 9.42 4.38
C GLU A 210 -5.46 8.36 3.37
N TYR A 211 -4.83 7.27 3.83
CA TYR A 211 -4.42 6.17 2.97
C TYR A 211 -5.60 5.52 2.25
N ILE A 212 -6.64 5.14 3.00
CA ILE A 212 -7.81 4.42 2.46
C ILE A 212 -8.59 5.31 1.48
N GLN A 213 -8.86 6.56 1.86
CA GLN A 213 -9.54 7.52 0.99
C GLN A 213 -8.72 7.81 -0.27
N LEU A 214 -7.40 7.88 -0.16
CA LEU A 214 -6.50 8.07 -1.30
C LEU A 214 -6.61 6.89 -2.28
N MET A 215 -6.63 5.65 -1.79
CA MET A 215 -6.74 4.46 -2.66
C MET A 215 -8.07 4.41 -3.39
N GLN A 216 -9.19 4.70 -2.71
CA GLN A 216 -10.52 4.76 -3.33
C GLN A 216 -10.61 5.90 -4.35
N ALA A 217 -10.07 7.08 -4.03
CA ALA A 217 -10.09 8.22 -4.95
C ALA A 217 -9.30 7.94 -6.24
N ARG A 218 -8.16 7.26 -6.14
CA ARG A 218 -7.33 6.88 -7.30
C ARG A 218 -8.03 5.90 -8.26
N ALA A 219 -8.96 5.08 -7.77
CA ALA A 219 -9.66 4.10 -8.60
C ALA A 219 -10.69 4.72 -9.58
N HIS A 220 -11.24 5.89 -9.25
CA HIS A 220 -12.31 6.55 -10.00
C HIS A 220 -11.94 7.97 -10.46
N GLU A 221 -10.65 8.20 -10.68
CA GLU A 221 -10.13 9.50 -11.07
C GLU A 221 -10.25 9.77 -12.57
N ASP A 222 -10.57 11.01 -12.92
CA ASP A 222 -10.63 11.48 -14.30
C ASP A 222 -9.23 11.79 -14.85
N TYR A 223 -9.03 11.65 -16.16
CA TYR A 223 -7.78 12.01 -16.84
C TYR A 223 -7.89 13.37 -17.55
N PRO A 224 -6.88 14.26 -17.46
CA PRO A 224 -5.65 14.10 -16.67
C PRO A 224 -5.85 14.26 -15.17
N PRO A 225 -5.04 13.57 -14.34
CA PRO A 225 -5.14 13.70 -12.90
C PRO A 225 -4.89 15.11 -12.37
N LYS A 226 -5.61 15.47 -11.31
CA LYS A 226 -5.56 16.83 -10.73
C LYS A 226 -4.26 17.11 -10.00
N ASP A 227 -3.69 16.11 -9.37
CA ASP A 227 -2.37 16.21 -8.74
C ASP A 227 -1.23 16.29 -9.76
N GLY A 228 -1.54 16.15 -11.06
CA GLY A 228 -0.60 16.29 -12.15
C GLY A 228 0.13 15.00 -12.50
N TYR A 229 0.34 14.06 -11.57
CA TYR A 229 1.02 12.79 -11.86
C TYR A 229 0.38 12.04 -13.03
N GLU A 230 1.15 11.19 -13.69
CA GLU A 230 0.61 10.29 -14.71
C GLU A 230 -0.09 9.10 -14.04
N ASN A 231 -1.24 8.70 -14.57
CA ASN A 231 -1.95 7.55 -14.04
C ASN A 231 -1.40 6.24 -14.67
N SER A 232 -1.76 5.09 -14.09
CA SER A 232 -1.30 3.79 -14.57
C SER A 232 -1.76 3.46 -16.00
N ARG A 233 -2.95 3.92 -16.42
CA ARG A 233 -3.49 3.66 -17.76
C ARG A 233 -2.64 4.33 -18.85
N GLN A 234 -2.25 5.58 -18.64
CA GLN A 234 -1.42 6.33 -19.58
C GLN A 234 0.03 5.84 -19.57
N LEU A 235 0.60 5.53 -18.40
CA LEU A 235 1.92 4.89 -18.35
C LEU A 235 1.96 3.53 -19.03
N ASN A 236 0.84 2.79 -19.04
CA ASN A 236 0.74 1.52 -19.76
C ASN A 236 0.84 1.70 -21.29
N VAL A 237 0.46 2.87 -21.83
CA VAL A 237 0.69 3.20 -23.25
C VAL A 237 2.18 3.27 -23.55
N VAL A 238 2.94 3.95 -22.70
CA VAL A 238 4.41 4.06 -22.80
C VAL A 238 5.06 2.69 -22.67
N ALA A 239 4.68 1.93 -21.64
CA ALA A 239 5.20 0.58 -21.39
C ALA A 239 4.94 -0.36 -22.58
N ARG A 240 3.74 -0.32 -23.16
CA ARG A 240 3.39 -1.12 -24.35
C ARG A 240 4.25 -0.75 -25.56
N ALA A 241 4.49 0.53 -25.80
CA ALA A 241 5.35 0.97 -26.90
C ALA A 241 6.79 0.46 -26.73
N ILE A 242 7.33 0.50 -25.50
CA ILE A 242 8.65 -0.05 -25.16
C ILE A 242 8.70 -1.57 -25.38
N LEU A 243 7.64 -2.30 -25.03
CA LEU A 243 7.59 -3.75 -25.24
C LEU A 243 7.66 -4.14 -26.72
N ILE A 244 7.03 -3.34 -27.59
CA ILE A 244 7.03 -3.49 -29.04
C ILE A 244 8.39 -3.09 -29.64
N HIS A 245 8.92 -1.92 -29.24
CA HIS A 245 10.17 -1.37 -29.74
C HIS A 245 11.03 -0.84 -28.57
N PRO A 246 11.87 -1.71 -27.95
CA PRO A 246 12.62 -1.34 -26.74
C PRO A 246 13.60 -0.18 -26.94
N ASP A 247 14.10 0.03 -28.16
CA ASP A 247 15.06 1.09 -28.48
C ASP A 247 14.50 2.50 -28.28
N LEU A 248 13.17 2.67 -28.17
CA LEU A 248 12.55 3.94 -27.78
C LEU A 248 13.11 4.49 -26.46
N VAL A 249 13.51 3.61 -25.53
CA VAL A 249 14.18 3.98 -24.28
C VAL A 249 15.43 4.82 -24.52
N ASN A 250 16.20 4.49 -25.56
CA ASN A 250 17.43 5.22 -25.89
C ASN A 250 17.14 6.64 -26.39
N LEU A 251 15.99 6.86 -27.06
CA LEU A 251 15.56 8.19 -27.48
C LEU A 251 15.24 9.08 -26.28
N TRP A 252 14.53 8.55 -25.28
CA TRP A 252 14.24 9.26 -24.03
C TRP A 252 15.52 9.57 -23.24
N LYS A 253 16.42 8.59 -23.12
CA LYS A 253 17.73 8.82 -22.47
C LYS A 253 18.55 9.89 -23.19
N LYS A 254 18.51 9.94 -24.53
CA LYS A 254 19.21 10.94 -25.34
C LYS A 254 18.76 12.37 -25.07
N ILE A 255 17.48 12.58 -24.77
CA ILE A 255 16.96 13.91 -24.39
C ILE A 255 17.12 14.22 -22.89
N GLY A 256 17.65 13.29 -22.10
CA GLY A 256 17.92 13.49 -20.67
C GLY A 256 16.87 12.92 -19.72
N TYR A 257 15.87 12.19 -20.20
CA TYR A 257 14.92 11.44 -19.36
C TYR A 257 15.53 10.10 -18.97
N ARG A 258 16.20 10.06 -17.82
CA ARG A 258 16.95 8.89 -17.35
C ARG A 258 16.09 7.92 -16.54
N GLU A 259 15.00 8.44 -15.99
CA GLU A 259 14.07 7.79 -15.08
C GLU A 259 13.00 6.98 -15.81
N VAL A 260 12.99 6.99 -17.16
CA VAL A 260 11.99 6.24 -17.96
C VAL A 260 11.91 4.77 -17.57
N CYS A 261 13.04 4.13 -17.28
CA CYS A 261 13.06 2.72 -16.89
C CYS A 261 12.46 2.51 -15.49
N SER A 262 12.71 3.40 -14.53
CA SER A 262 12.13 3.30 -13.19
C SER A 262 10.64 3.63 -13.20
N ASP A 263 10.22 4.62 -13.99
CA ASP A 263 8.84 5.12 -14.00
C ASP A 263 7.82 4.13 -14.56
N VAL A 264 8.25 3.30 -15.50
CA VAL A 264 7.41 2.26 -16.11
C VAL A 264 7.92 0.84 -15.83
N ASN A 265 8.77 0.66 -14.81
CA ASN A 265 9.46 -0.60 -14.54
C ASN A 265 8.49 -1.78 -14.39
N GLU A 266 7.52 -1.66 -13.48
CA GLU A 266 6.57 -2.73 -13.22
C GLU A 266 5.73 -3.05 -14.45
N LEU A 267 5.25 -2.03 -15.17
CA LEU A 267 4.39 -2.21 -16.34
C LEU A 267 5.14 -2.91 -17.49
N VAL A 268 6.38 -2.50 -17.76
CA VAL A 268 7.20 -3.11 -18.82
C VAL A 268 7.57 -4.54 -18.43
N MET A 269 8.04 -4.77 -17.21
CA MET A 269 8.46 -6.12 -16.79
C MET A 269 7.28 -7.10 -16.73
N GLN A 270 6.11 -6.67 -16.22
CA GLN A 270 4.89 -7.48 -16.23
C GLN A 270 4.38 -7.73 -17.65
N GLY A 271 4.37 -6.70 -18.50
CA GLY A 271 3.92 -6.85 -19.89
C GLY A 271 4.83 -7.77 -20.72
N ALA A 272 6.13 -7.80 -20.42
CA ALA A 272 7.05 -8.75 -21.02
C ALA A 272 6.70 -10.20 -20.66
N LEU A 273 6.37 -10.45 -19.39
CA LEU A 273 5.93 -11.75 -18.91
C LEU A 273 4.55 -12.13 -19.48
N LEU A 274 3.61 -11.20 -19.60
CA LEU A 274 2.32 -11.44 -20.28
C LEU A 274 2.47 -11.80 -21.75
N THR A 275 3.48 -11.24 -22.42
CA THR A 275 3.78 -11.58 -23.82
C THR A 275 4.32 -13.01 -23.92
N LEU A 276 5.13 -13.44 -22.95
CA LEU A 276 5.66 -14.80 -22.87
C LEU A 276 4.59 -15.81 -22.43
N PHE A 277 3.68 -15.40 -21.56
CA PHE A 277 2.61 -16.20 -20.97
C PHE A 277 1.24 -15.55 -21.20
N PRO A 278 0.72 -15.57 -22.44
CA PRO A 278 -0.57 -14.97 -22.74
C PRO A 278 -1.70 -15.64 -21.92
N PRO A 279 -2.66 -14.85 -21.39
CA PRO A 279 -3.84 -15.39 -20.70
C PRO A 279 -4.66 -16.33 -21.59
N THR A 280 -4.78 -15.97 -22.87
CA THR A 280 -5.40 -16.76 -23.93
C THR A 280 -4.36 -17.10 -24.99
N PRO A 281 -3.62 -18.21 -24.82
CA PRO A 281 -2.56 -18.58 -25.76
C PRO A 281 -3.15 -18.93 -27.13
N PRO A 282 -2.57 -18.43 -28.23
CA PRO A 282 -2.94 -18.89 -29.57
C PRO A 282 -2.52 -20.36 -29.76
N ASN A 283 -3.15 -21.06 -30.72
CA ASN A 283 -2.88 -22.48 -30.98
C ASN A 283 -1.41 -22.79 -31.31
N SER A 284 -0.66 -21.80 -31.81
CA SER A 284 0.76 -21.89 -32.13
C SER A 284 1.69 -21.59 -30.95
N TRP A 285 1.16 -21.20 -29.79
CA TRP A 285 1.97 -20.86 -28.63
C TRP A 285 2.58 -22.09 -27.98
N VAL A 286 3.87 -22.00 -27.69
CA VAL A 286 4.63 -23.01 -26.96
C VAL A 286 5.10 -22.39 -25.65
N ILE A 287 5.00 -23.15 -24.56
CA ILE A 287 5.47 -22.70 -23.24
C ILE A 287 6.97 -22.36 -23.35
N PRO A 288 7.38 -21.12 -23.00
CA PRO A 288 8.77 -20.72 -23.10
C PRO A 288 9.62 -21.46 -22.07
N ASP A 289 10.86 -21.79 -22.46
CA ASP A 289 11.83 -22.35 -21.53
C ASP A 289 12.49 -21.26 -20.68
N VAL A 290 13.24 -21.68 -19.65
CA VAL A 290 13.94 -20.77 -18.73
C VAL A 290 14.89 -19.83 -19.49
N ASN A 291 15.57 -20.31 -20.54
CA ASN A 291 16.54 -19.50 -21.27
C ASN A 291 15.86 -18.42 -22.11
N SER A 292 14.70 -18.71 -22.68
CA SER A 292 13.87 -17.77 -23.44
C SER A 292 13.37 -16.64 -22.53
N ILE A 293 12.88 -16.99 -21.34
CA ILE A 293 12.45 -16.01 -20.33
C ILE A 293 13.63 -15.13 -19.91
N VAL A 294 14.77 -15.74 -19.55
CA VAL A 294 15.98 -15.02 -19.13
C VAL A 294 16.48 -14.10 -20.24
N THR A 295 16.50 -14.56 -21.50
CA THR A 295 16.94 -13.75 -22.64
C THR A 295 16.05 -12.53 -22.82
N ARG A 296 14.72 -12.71 -22.80
CA ARG A 296 13.77 -11.61 -22.95
C ARG A 296 13.89 -10.60 -21.80
N LEU A 297 14.00 -11.06 -20.56
CA LEU A 297 14.15 -10.15 -19.42
C LEU A 297 15.50 -9.43 -19.45
N ARG A 298 16.60 -10.12 -19.81
CA ARG A 298 17.94 -9.48 -19.94
C ARG A 298 17.95 -8.35 -20.96
N GLN A 299 17.27 -8.49 -22.10
CA GLN A 299 17.12 -7.38 -23.06
C GLN A 299 16.58 -6.10 -22.41
N LEU A 300 15.66 -6.22 -21.45
CA LEU A 300 15.10 -5.09 -20.73
C LEU A 300 16.04 -4.63 -19.60
N LEU A 301 16.67 -5.55 -18.88
CA LEU A 301 17.66 -5.21 -17.84
C LEU A 301 18.86 -4.45 -18.42
N ASP A 302 19.32 -4.81 -19.63
CA ASP A 302 20.40 -4.12 -20.34
C ASP A 302 20.03 -2.67 -20.70
N LEU A 303 18.73 -2.39 -20.87
CA LEU A 303 18.20 -1.04 -21.02
C LEU A 303 18.02 -0.30 -19.69
N GLY A 304 18.23 -0.94 -18.54
CA GLY A 304 18.15 -0.32 -17.21
C GLY A 304 16.85 -0.59 -16.45
N PHE A 305 15.98 -1.48 -16.94
CA PHE A 305 14.86 -2.02 -16.14
C PHE A 305 15.38 -2.93 -15.01
N GLN A 306 14.55 -3.22 -14.02
CA GLN A 306 14.93 -3.96 -12.82
C GLN A 306 13.91 -5.04 -12.46
N LEU A 307 14.42 -6.24 -12.14
CA LEU A 307 13.62 -7.36 -11.60
C LEU A 307 13.55 -7.27 -10.06
N THR A 308 12.73 -6.33 -9.57
CA THR A 308 12.54 -6.11 -8.13
C THR A 308 11.64 -7.17 -7.50
N GLU A 309 11.60 -7.23 -6.16
CA GLU A 309 10.72 -8.12 -5.39
C GLU A 309 9.25 -7.91 -5.76
N ILE A 310 8.86 -6.66 -5.99
CA ILE A 310 7.51 -6.26 -6.39
C ILE A 310 7.18 -6.82 -7.78
N VAL A 311 8.10 -6.69 -8.75
CA VAL A 311 7.89 -7.22 -10.11
C VAL A 311 7.74 -8.73 -10.07
N MET A 312 8.58 -9.44 -9.31
CA MET A 312 8.53 -10.89 -9.19
C MET A 312 7.23 -11.36 -8.53
N GLU A 313 6.80 -10.71 -7.44
CA GLU A 313 5.54 -11.06 -6.77
C GLU A 313 4.32 -10.81 -7.65
N GLU A 314 4.23 -9.63 -8.28
CA GLU A 314 3.12 -9.29 -9.16
C GLU A 314 3.05 -10.23 -10.36
N ALA A 315 4.19 -10.71 -10.87
CA ALA A 315 4.21 -11.74 -11.90
C ALA A 315 3.56 -13.05 -11.42
N PHE A 316 3.92 -13.53 -10.23
CA PHE A 316 3.29 -14.73 -9.68
C PHE A 316 1.79 -14.52 -9.41
N HIS A 317 1.40 -13.34 -8.92
CA HIS A 317 0.00 -13.00 -8.71
C HIS A 317 -0.80 -12.99 -10.03
N LEU A 318 -0.26 -12.38 -11.08
CA LEU A 318 -0.88 -12.31 -12.40
C LEU A 318 -1.17 -13.71 -12.98
N PHE A 319 -0.28 -14.66 -12.71
CA PHE A 319 -0.41 -16.04 -13.14
C PHE A 319 -0.90 -16.99 -12.05
N GLU A 320 -1.56 -16.49 -11.00
CA GLU A 320 -1.94 -17.28 -9.81
C GLU A 320 -2.67 -18.58 -10.18
N HIS A 321 -3.61 -18.50 -11.13
CA HIS A 321 -4.40 -19.64 -11.63
C HIS A 321 -3.61 -20.71 -12.40
N ARG A 322 -2.36 -20.43 -12.79
CA ARG A 322 -1.48 -21.30 -13.60
C ARG A 322 -0.10 -21.49 -12.95
N LEU A 323 0.04 -21.22 -11.66
CA LEU A 323 1.32 -21.36 -10.95
C LEU A 323 1.86 -22.79 -10.96
N ASN A 324 0.99 -23.79 -11.02
CA ASN A 324 1.35 -25.20 -11.20
C ASN A 324 2.02 -25.49 -12.55
N GLU A 325 1.68 -24.73 -13.60
CA GLU A 325 2.24 -24.91 -14.95
C GLU A 325 3.54 -24.13 -15.12
N MET A 326 3.57 -22.86 -14.69
CA MET A 326 4.65 -21.93 -15.05
C MET A 326 5.43 -21.38 -13.86
N GLY A 327 4.97 -21.57 -12.63
CA GLY A 327 5.60 -20.98 -11.46
C GLY A 327 7.05 -21.44 -11.26
N ASP A 328 7.33 -22.73 -11.47
CA ASP A 328 8.71 -23.25 -11.35
C ASP A 328 9.64 -22.75 -12.47
N LEU A 329 9.10 -22.48 -13.66
CA LEU A 329 9.86 -21.86 -14.75
C LEU A 329 10.20 -20.41 -14.41
N LEU A 330 9.24 -19.65 -13.90
CA LEU A 330 9.42 -18.26 -13.49
C LEU A 330 10.45 -18.15 -12.36
N ILE A 331 10.32 -18.92 -11.28
CA ILE A 331 11.26 -18.84 -10.15
C ILE A 331 12.67 -19.27 -10.55
N SER A 332 12.82 -20.26 -11.43
CA SER A 332 14.11 -20.69 -11.95
C SER A 332 14.75 -19.63 -12.85
N SER A 333 13.93 -18.88 -13.59
CA SER A 333 14.38 -17.75 -14.41
C SER A 333 14.84 -16.58 -13.54
N PHE A 334 14.07 -16.25 -12.51
CA PHE A 334 14.42 -15.20 -11.55
C PHE A 334 15.70 -15.54 -10.78
N GLN A 335 15.88 -16.79 -10.35
CA GLN A 335 17.12 -17.29 -9.75
C GLN A 335 18.33 -17.06 -10.66
N LYS A 336 18.23 -17.37 -11.96
CA LYS A 336 19.32 -17.15 -12.92
C LYS A 336 19.64 -15.68 -13.16
N ILE A 337 18.66 -14.79 -12.99
CA ILE A 337 18.83 -13.35 -13.19
C ILE A 337 19.42 -12.69 -11.95
N ARG A 338 18.84 -12.96 -10.77
CA ARG A 338 19.25 -12.33 -9.50
C ARG A 338 20.46 -13.00 -8.84
N ASN A 339 20.82 -14.21 -9.28
CA ASN A 339 21.84 -15.02 -8.63
C ASN A 339 21.52 -15.29 -7.14
N GLU A 340 20.24 -15.47 -6.83
CA GLU A 340 19.71 -15.74 -5.49
C GLU A 340 19.08 -17.13 -5.43
N SER A 341 18.98 -17.72 -4.24
CA SER A 341 18.29 -19.00 -4.08
C SER A 341 16.78 -18.86 -4.32
N LYS A 342 16.10 -19.95 -4.72
CA LYS A 342 14.64 -19.97 -4.87
C LYS A 342 13.94 -19.60 -3.56
N SER A 343 14.46 -20.10 -2.44
CA SER A 343 13.96 -19.85 -1.09
C SER A 343 14.06 -18.37 -0.72
N THR A 344 15.19 -17.72 -1.04
CA THR A 344 15.38 -16.26 -0.85
C THR A 344 14.38 -15.46 -1.67
N ILE A 345 14.22 -15.78 -2.97
CA ILE A 345 13.27 -15.10 -3.86
C ILE A 345 11.84 -15.29 -3.32
N SER A 346 11.47 -16.51 -2.93
CA SER A 346 10.15 -16.79 -2.37
C SER A 346 9.89 -16.05 -1.06
N ARG A 347 10.89 -15.91 -0.17
CA ARG A 347 10.75 -15.13 1.08
C ARG A 347 10.50 -13.65 0.77
N SER A 348 11.24 -13.05 -0.15
CA SER A 348 11.04 -11.65 -0.54
C SER A 348 9.69 -11.42 -1.22
N CYS A 349 9.26 -12.34 -2.09
CA CYS A 349 7.93 -12.27 -2.70
C CYS A 349 6.80 -12.49 -1.69
N LEU A 350 7.00 -13.30 -0.64
CA LEU A 350 6.00 -13.51 0.40
C LEU A 350 5.67 -12.21 1.14
N ILE A 351 6.67 -11.38 1.43
CA ILE A 351 6.46 -10.05 2.03
C ILE A 351 5.55 -9.21 1.12
N GLN A 352 5.84 -9.15 -0.18
CA GLN A 352 5.02 -8.37 -1.12
C GLN A 352 3.62 -8.98 -1.33
N ALA A 353 3.47 -10.30 -1.17
CA ALA A 353 2.22 -11.01 -1.41
C ALA A 353 1.15 -10.71 -0.35
N ILE A 354 1.54 -10.39 0.88
CA ILE A 354 0.60 -10.15 2.01
C ILE A 354 0.28 -8.68 2.24
N LYS A 355 0.66 -7.80 1.30
CA LYS A 355 0.43 -6.35 1.43
C LYS A 355 -1.06 -6.01 1.65
N PRO A 356 -1.38 -4.90 2.32
CA PRO A 356 -2.74 -4.64 2.82
C PRO A 356 -3.79 -4.46 1.72
N GLU A 357 -3.39 -4.05 0.52
CA GLU A 357 -4.29 -3.89 -0.63
C GLU A 357 -4.69 -5.24 -1.26
N ARG A 358 -4.02 -6.35 -0.89
CA ARG A 358 -4.29 -7.68 -1.44
C ARG A 358 -5.48 -8.31 -0.72
N ASN A 359 -6.56 -8.56 -1.47
CA ASN A 359 -7.81 -9.09 -0.89
C ASN A 359 -7.80 -10.60 -0.56
N HIS A 360 -6.80 -11.34 -1.05
CA HIS A 360 -6.67 -12.79 -0.89
C HIS A 360 -7.95 -13.60 -1.12
N ARG A 361 -8.63 -13.38 -2.26
CA ARG A 361 -9.76 -14.23 -2.69
C ARG A 361 -9.36 -15.68 -2.97
N LYS A 362 -8.06 -15.92 -3.17
CA LYS A 362 -7.44 -17.24 -3.34
C LYS A 362 -6.12 -17.23 -2.57
N PHE A 363 -5.60 -18.44 -2.33
CA PHE A 363 -4.36 -18.65 -1.59
C PHE A 363 -3.31 -19.40 -2.39
N ASP A 364 -3.54 -19.64 -3.68
CA ASP A 364 -2.65 -20.43 -4.54
C ASP A 364 -1.25 -19.80 -4.58
N LEU A 365 -1.17 -18.47 -4.63
CA LEU A 365 0.10 -17.74 -4.56
C LEU A 365 0.84 -17.97 -3.23
N LEU A 366 0.14 -17.82 -2.10
CA LEU A 366 0.75 -17.99 -0.77
C LEU A 366 1.25 -19.41 -0.57
N GLU A 367 0.42 -20.40 -0.94
CA GLU A 367 0.79 -21.82 -0.90
C GLU A 367 1.99 -22.11 -1.81
N PHE A 368 1.99 -21.55 -3.02
CA PHE A 368 3.09 -21.72 -3.98
C PHE A 368 4.42 -21.20 -3.44
N LEU A 369 4.43 -20.00 -2.85
CA LEU A 369 5.65 -19.39 -2.30
C LEU A 369 6.14 -20.16 -1.08
N ILE A 370 5.26 -20.46 -0.13
CA ILE A 370 5.60 -21.14 1.13
C ILE A 370 6.21 -22.52 0.91
N ASN A 371 5.70 -23.27 -0.06
CA ASN A 371 6.23 -24.60 -0.39
C ASN A 371 7.66 -24.56 -0.97
N ARG A 372 8.20 -23.38 -1.27
CA ARG A 372 9.56 -23.16 -1.82
C ARG A 372 10.49 -22.47 -0.84
N ILE A 373 10.03 -22.22 0.39
CA ILE A 373 10.82 -21.61 1.47
C ILE A 373 11.27 -22.73 2.42
N ASP A 374 12.55 -22.70 2.81
CA ASP A 374 13.12 -23.72 3.70
C ASP A 374 12.55 -23.64 5.13
N GLN A 375 12.36 -22.42 5.64
CA GLN A 375 11.80 -22.10 6.96
C GLN A 375 10.54 -21.23 6.82
N PRO A 376 9.39 -21.83 6.46
CA PRO A 376 8.19 -21.08 6.09
C PRO A 376 7.56 -20.31 7.25
N GLU A 377 7.65 -20.84 8.47
CA GLU A 377 7.10 -20.15 9.66
C GLU A 377 7.89 -18.88 10.00
N GLU A 378 9.22 -18.95 9.96
CA GLU A 378 10.09 -17.78 10.20
C GLU A 378 9.93 -16.72 9.09
N ALA A 379 9.85 -17.15 7.84
CA ALA A 379 9.60 -16.25 6.72
C ALA A 379 8.24 -15.53 6.83
N LEU A 380 7.21 -16.21 7.36
CA LEU A 380 5.91 -15.61 7.57
C LEU A 380 5.92 -14.63 8.75
N GLU A 381 6.65 -14.95 9.82
CA GLU A 381 6.87 -14.03 10.95
C GLU A 381 7.58 -12.74 10.49
N ASP A 382 8.64 -12.85 9.69
CA ASP A 382 9.31 -11.70 9.08
C ASP A 382 8.37 -10.84 8.23
N ALA A 383 7.52 -11.50 7.42
CA ALA A 383 6.56 -10.81 6.59
C ALA A 383 5.51 -10.07 7.43
N LEU A 384 5.03 -10.68 8.51
CA LEU A 384 4.11 -10.05 9.46
C LEU A 384 4.74 -8.84 10.16
N ASN A 385 6.00 -8.98 10.60
CA ASN A 385 6.76 -7.90 11.22
C ASN A 385 6.97 -6.73 10.25
N HIS A 386 7.19 -7.00 8.95
CA HIS A 386 7.32 -5.96 7.93
C HIS A 386 6.10 -5.02 7.86
N TYR A 387 4.89 -5.54 8.08
CA TYR A 387 3.66 -4.75 8.10
C TYR A 387 3.20 -4.35 9.52
N ASN A 388 4.07 -4.50 10.53
CA ASN A 388 3.77 -4.19 11.92
C ASN A 388 2.53 -4.93 12.46
N VAL A 389 2.34 -6.20 12.09
CA VAL A 389 1.23 -7.02 12.59
C VAL A 389 1.50 -7.41 14.04
N GLY A 390 0.59 -7.04 14.94
CA GLY A 390 0.66 -7.29 16.38
C GLY A 390 0.08 -6.11 17.17
N PHE A 391 0.35 -6.06 18.48
CA PHE A 391 0.07 -4.87 19.28
C PHE A 391 0.99 -3.71 18.85
N LYS A 392 0.39 -2.57 18.50
CA LYS A 392 1.08 -1.35 18.11
C LYS A 392 1.08 -0.30 19.22
N TYR A 393 0.05 -0.31 20.05
CA TYR A 393 -0.17 0.65 21.12
C TYR A 393 -0.22 -0.09 22.45
N ASP A 394 0.29 0.52 23.51
CA ASP A 394 -0.07 0.07 24.85
C ASP A 394 -1.53 0.43 25.16
N SER A 395 -2.08 -0.17 26.22
CA SER A 395 -3.49 0.01 26.61
C SER A 395 -3.86 1.49 26.85
N ASN A 396 -2.91 2.31 27.29
CA ASN A 396 -3.14 3.73 27.53
C ASN A 396 -3.19 4.51 26.21
N SER A 397 -2.21 4.27 25.34
CA SER A 397 -2.06 4.95 24.05
C SER A 397 -3.18 4.58 23.07
N LEU A 398 -3.73 3.37 23.18
CA LEU A 398 -4.83 2.89 22.33
C LEU A 398 -6.06 3.80 22.41
N THR A 399 -6.40 4.29 23.61
CA THR A 399 -7.54 5.20 23.82
C THR A 399 -7.36 6.53 23.06
N SER A 400 -6.12 7.01 22.97
CA SER A 400 -5.77 8.25 22.27
C SER A 400 -5.56 8.08 20.76
N SER A 401 -5.56 6.86 20.24
CA SER A 401 -5.33 6.59 18.82
C SER A 401 -6.48 7.12 17.96
N LYS A 402 -6.13 7.86 16.91
CA LYS A 402 -7.08 8.40 15.92
C LYS A 402 -7.75 7.32 15.08
N MET A 403 -7.02 6.26 14.74
CA MET A 403 -7.49 5.17 13.89
C MET A 403 -6.76 3.86 14.19
N ARG A 404 -7.49 2.75 14.15
CA ARG A 404 -6.92 1.41 14.09
C ARG A 404 -7.75 0.50 13.18
N SER A 405 -7.11 -0.13 12.21
CA SER A 405 -7.67 -1.19 11.36
C SER A 405 -6.83 -2.46 11.48
N LEU A 406 -7.03 -3.47 10.65
CA LEU A 406 -6.11 -4.62 10.55
C LEU A 406 -4.86 -4.23 9.76
N SER A 407 -3.70 -4.73 10.16
CA SER A 407 -2.43 -4.43 9.50
C SER A 407 -2.29 -5.05 8.11
N VAL A 408 -2.91 -6.22 7.88
CA VAL A 408 -3.08 -6.82 6.56
C VAL A 408 -4.53 -7.31 6.40
N HIS A 409 -4.90 -7.72 5.19
CA HIS A 409 -6.29 -8.06 4.88
C HIS A 409 -6.80 -9.29 5.68
N SER A 410 -8.02 -9.22 6.21
CA SER A 410 -8.63 -10.25 7.09
C SER A 410 -8.61 -11.68 6.52
N ASN A 411 -8.80 -11.83 5.21
CA ASN A 411 -8.71 -13.14 4.53
C ASN A 411 -7.33 -13.81 4.68
N PHE A 412 -6.25 -13.04 4.82
CA PHE A 412 -4.93 -13.60 5.12
C PHE A 412 -4.89 -14.18 6.54
N TYR A 413 -5.41 -13.46 7.54
CA TYR A 413 -5.51 -13.98 8.91
C TYR A 413 -6.37 -15.24 8.98
N TYR A 414 -7.48 -15.26 8.24
CA TYR A 414 -8.33 -16.44 8.11
C TYR A 414 -7.51 -17.63 7.58
N TRP A 415 -6.74 -17.43 6.52
CA TRP A 415 -5.87 -18.46 5.96
C TRP A 415 -4.80 -18.93 6.94
N VAL A 416 -4.15 -18.02 7.68
CA VAL A 416 -3.18 -18.38 8.72
C VAL A 416 -3.83 -19.29 9.77
N LEU A 417 -5.00 -18.90 10.28
CA LEU A 417 -5.76 -19.70 11.25
C LEU A 417 -6.10 -21.09 10.70
N LYS A 418 -6.60 -21.17 9.46
CA LYS A 418 -6.97 -22.47 8.87
C LYS A 418 -5.77 -23.36 8.56
N LYS A 419 -4.64 -22.78 8.14
CA LYS A 419 -3.41 -23.49 7.78
C LYS A 419 -2.61 -23.96 8.99
N TYR A 420 -2.29 -23.06 9.91
CA TYR A 420 -1.37 -23.34 11.02
C TYR A 420 -2.09 -23.74 12.31
N GLY A 421 -3.38 -23.45 12.42
CA GLY A 421 -4.19 -23.74 13.60
C GLY A 421 -4.02 -22.72 14.72
N PRO A 422 -4.85 -22.79 15.78
CA PRO A 422 -4.90 -21.80 16.85
C PRO A 422 -3.60 -21.74 17.67
N ASN A 423 -2.92 -22.86 17.90
CA ASN A 423 -1.75 -22.90 18.79
C ASN A 423 -0.43 -22.47 18.11
N SER A 424 -0.46 -22.02 16.86
CA SER A 424 0.76 -21.56 16.18
C SER A 424 1.15 -20.16 16.65
N ARG A 425 2.46 -19.92 16.82
CA ARG A 425 3.01 -18.59 17.13
C ARG A 425 2.55 -17.53 16.13
N ILE A 426 2.47 -17.87 14.86
CA ILE A 426 2.07 -16.94 13.80
C ILE A 426 0.57 -16.60 13.90
N THR A 427 -0.27 -17.59 14.15
CA THR A 427 -1.70 -17.37 14.40
C THR A 427 -1.90 -16.47 15.62
N GLN A 428 -1.09 -16.67 16.65
CA GLN A 428 -1.11 -15.84 17.85
C GLN A 428 -0.71 -14.38 17.57
N LEU A 429 0.31 -14.16 16.72
CA LEU A 429 0.70 -12.81 16.30
C LEU A 429 -0.42 -12.12 15.49
N CYS A 430 -1.12 -12.85 14.63
CA CYS A 430 -2.31 -12.33 13.96
C CYS A 430 -3.42 -11.97 14.96
N PHE A 431 -3.61 -12.79 16.02
CA PHE A 431 -4.62 -12.51 17.04
C PHE A 431 -4.29 -11.26 17.86
N ASP A 432 -3.01 -10.99 18.14
CA ASP A 432 -2.56 -9.74 18.78
C ASP A 432 -3.06 -8.50 18.00
N ASP A 433 -2.90 -8.50 16.67
CA ASP A 433 -3.38 -7.42 15.78
C ASP A 433 -4.91 -7.32 15.77
N ILE A 434 -5.61 -8.44 15.63
CA ILE A 434 -7.08 -8.50 15.58
C ILE A 434 -7.69 -8.00 16.88
N LEU A 435 -7.17 -8.44 18.03
CA LEU A 435 -7.69 -8.08 19.34
C LEU A 435 -7.52 -6.59 19.62
N GLU A 436 -6.37 -6.01 19.32
CA GLU A 436 -6.13 -4.57 19.45
C GLU A 436 -7.12 -3.76 18.61
N SER A 437 -7.30 -4.13 17.33
CA SER A 437 -8.25 -3.44 16.43
C SER A 437 -9.70 -3.59 16.90
N ARG A 438 -10.09 -4.77 17.41
CA ARG A 438 -11.46 -5.00 17.91
C ARG A 438 -11.76 -4.21 19.18
N ILE A 439 -10.79 -4.10 20.09
CA ILE A 439 -10.93 -3.28 21.31
C ILE A 439 -10.97 -1.79 20.97
N TRP A 440 -10.16 -1.34 20.01
CA TRP A 440 -10.23 0.05 19.55
C TRP A 440 -11.61 0.42 18.99
N ILE A 441 -12.25 -0.47 18.23
CA ILE A 441 -13.63 -0.27 17.74
C ILE A 441 -14.59 -0.02 18.90
N ASP A 442 -14.58 -0.89 19.90
CA ASP A 442 -15.46 -0.78 21.07
C ASP A 442 -15.22 0.54 21.82
N LEU A 443 -13.96 0.92 22.03
CA LEU A 443 -13.62 2.21 22.64
C LEU A 443 -14.21 3.41 21.88
N LYS A 444 -14.12 3.41 20.55
CA LYS A 444 -14.63 4.53 19.72
C LYS A 444 -16.15 4.56 19.62
N LEU A 445 -16.81 3.42 19.63
CA LEU A 445 -18.28 3.36 19.72
C LEU A 445 -18.78 3.80 21.10
N ASN A 446 -18.06 3.49 22.17
CA ASN A 446 -18.40 3.97 23.51
C ASN A 446 -18.21 5.49 23.65
N GLU A 447 -17.20 6.06 23.00
CA GLU A 447 -17.01 7.52 22.92
C GLU A 447 -18.15 8.21 22.14
N ASN A 448 -18.71 7.55 21.12
CA ASN A 448 -19.76 8.09 20.24
C ASN A 448 -20.88 7.06 19.99
N PRO A 449 -21.80 6.85 20.95
CA PRO A 449 -22.80 5.77 20.88
C PRO A 449 -23.85 5.92 19.77
N GLU A 450 -23.94 7.08 19.11
CA GLU A 450 -24.88 7.34 18.01
C GLU A 450 -24.41 6.74 16.68
N LEU A 451 -23.17 6.28 16.60
CA LEU A 451 -22.58 5.73 15.38
C LEU A 451 -22.66 4.20 15.37
N ASP A 452 -23.02 3.62 14.22
CA ASP A 452 -22.99 2.17 14.02
C ASP A 452 -21.57 1.65 13.72
N VAL A 453 -20.68 2.54 13.25
CA VAL A 453 -19.30 2.25 12.86
C VAL A 453 -18.42 3.41 13.35
N PRO A 454 -17.23 3.15 13.94
CA PRO A 454 -16.32 4.22 14.35
C PRO A 454 -16.06 5.22 13.23
N GLU A 455 -15.93 6.50 13.61
CA GLU A 455 -15.53 7.52 12.64
C GLU A 455 -14.28 7.08 11.89
N HIS A 456 -14.33 7.26 10.58
CA HIS A 456 -13.23 6.98 9.65
C HIS A 456 -12.91 5.50 9.37
N LEU A 457 -13.63 4.56 9.97
CA LEU A 457 -13.60 3.16 9.56
C LEU A 457 -14.69 2.91 8.50
N THR A 458 -14.38 2.13 7.46
CA THR A 458 -15.41 1.73 6.49
C THR A 458 -16.25 0.59 7.05
N SER A 459 -17.53 0.49 6.70
CA SER A 459 -18.39 -0.63 7.13
C SER A 459 -17.81 -1.99 6.72
N GLN A 460 -17.13 -2.07 5.58
CA GLN A 460 -16.43 -3.28 5.15
C GLN A 460 -15.26 -3.66 6.08
N ALA A 461 -14.47 -2.67 6.53
CA ALA A 461 -13.38 -2.90 7.46
C ALA A 461 -13.89 -3.28 8.85
N TYR A 462 -14.92 -2.58 9.34
CA TYR A 462 -15.64 -2.92 10.58
C TYR A 462 -16.13 -4.37 10.57
N ASN A 463 -16.93 -4.76 9.57
CA ASN A 463 -17.43 -6.12 9.41
C ASN A 463 -16.29 -7.15 9.32
N SER A 464 -15.20 -6.80 8.65
CA SER A 464 -14.02 -7.67 8.52
C SER A 464 -13.31 -7.90 9.84
N ILE A 465 -13.16 -6.88 10.69
CA ILE A 465 -12.51 -6.95 12.01
C ILE A 465 -13.38 -7.77 12.97
N CYS A 466 -14.67 -7.47 13.07
CA CYS A 466 -15.56 -8.18 13.99
C CYS A 466 -15.72 -9.66 13.60
N SER A 467 -15.92 -9.95 12.30
CA SER A 467 -16.02 -11.33 11.82
C SER A 467 -14.73 -12.14 12.06
N ILE A 468 -13.55 -11.59 11.77
CA ILE A 468 -12.30 -12.35 11.92
C ILE A 468 -11.97 -12.60 13.39
N TYR A 469 -12.31 -11.68 14.29
CA TYR A 469 -12.19 -11.88 15.73
C TYR A 469 -13.02 -13.08 16.20
N LEU A 470 -14.29 -13.13 15.83
CA LEU A 470 -15.18 -14.24 16.18
C LEU A 470 -14.72 -15.58 15.58
N GLU A 471 -14.17 -15.58 14.37
CA GLU A 471 -13.61 -16.80 13.76
C GLU A 471 -12.42 -17.34 14.57
N PHE A 472 -11.52 -16.47 15.03
CA PHE A 472 -10.39 -16.85 15.88
C PHE A 472 -10.86 -17.38 17.23
N CYS A 473 -11.86 -16.75 17.85
CA CYS A 473 -12.48 -17.21 19.09
C CYS A 473 -13.16 -18.58 18.91
N ASN A 474 -13.89 -18.79 17.81
CA ASN A 474 -14.55 -20.06 17.48
C ASN A 474 -13.56 -21.21 17.24
N ASP A 475 -12.39 -20.94 16.66
CA ASP A 475 -11.28 -21.91 16.54
C ASP A 475 -10.47 -22.06 17.85
N ARG A 476 -10.85 -21.39 18.94
CA ARG A 476 -10.27 -21.49 20.29
C ARG A 476 -8.81 -21.07 20.37
N ILE A 477 -8.49 -19.91 19.80
CA ILE A 477 -7.19 -19.25 19.98
C ILE A 477 -6.88 -19.07 21.49
N PRO A 478 -5.67 -19.39 21.97
CA PRO A 478 -5.30 -19.15 23.36
C PRO A 478 -5.24 -17.65 23.69
N PHE A 479 -5.84 -17.25 24.81
CA PHE A 479 -5.70 -15.90 25.37
C PHE A 479 -4.47 -15.84 26.27
N LYS A 480 -3.65 -14.80 26.12
CA LYS A 480 -2.45 -14.58 26.93
C LYS A 480 -2.70 -13.58 28.05
N ALA A 481 -1.94 -13.68 29.13
CA ALA A 481 -2.02 -12.77 30.28
C ALA A 481 -1.78 -11.29 29.91
N ASN A 482 -0.92 -11.02 28.92
CA ASN A 482 -0.65 -9.67 28.45
C ASN A 482 -1.82 -9.03 27.68
N TYR A 483 -2.92 -9.74 27.42
CA TYR A 483 -4.15 -9.18 26.83
C TYR A 483 -5.04 -8.51 27.87
N LEU A 484 -4.88 -8.86 29.14
CA LEU A 484 -5.73 -8.39 30.21
C LEU A 484 -5.80 -6.85 30.34
N PRO A 485 -4.71 -6.07 30.20
CA PRO A 485 -4.79 -4.62 30.21
C PRO A 485 -5.73 -4.04 29.15
N TYR A 486 -5.82 -4.68 27.98
CA TYR A 486 -6.70 -4.25 26.89
C TYR A 486 -8.14 -4.70 27.14
N LEU A 487 -8.33 -5.97 27.53
CA LEU A 487 -9.66 -6.54 27.78
C LEU A 487 -10.42 -5.78 28.89
N LYS A 488 -9.70 -5.28 29.90
CA LYS A 488 -10.29 -4.47 30.98
C LYS A 488 -10.96 -3.17 30.49
N LEU A 489 -10.58 -2.68 29.31
CA LEU A 489 -11.10 -1.45 28.73
C LEU A 489 -12.40 -1.65 27.95
N SER A 490 -12.75 -2.90 27.65
CA SER A 490 -13.85 -3.21 26.73
C SER A 490 -15.20 -3.33 27.45
N ASN A 491 -16.24 -2.71 26.90
CA ASN A 491 -17.64 -2.86 27.33
C ASN A 491 -18.42 -3.82 26.44
N ASP A 492 -17.90 -4.18 25.27
CA ASP A 492 -18.59 -5.07 24.34
C ASP A 492 -18.54 -6.53 24.80
N GLU A 493 -19.71 -7.09 25.08
CA GLU A 493 -19.85 -8.49 25.47
C GLU A 493 -19.30 -9.46 24.43
N GLU A 494 -19.36 -9.12 23.13
CA GLU A 494 -18.81 -9.96 22.06
C GLU A 494 -17.28 -10.11 22.20
N ILE A 495 -16.60 -9.12 22.79
CA ILE A 495 -15.17 -9.18 23.09
C ILE A 495 -14.91 -9.96 24.38
N ILE A 496 -15.62 -9.62 25.45
CA ILE A 496 -15.36 -10.14 26.81
C ILE A 496 -15.78 -11.61 26.96
N LYS A 497 -16.92 -11.99 26.37
CA LYS A 497 -17.52 -13.31 26.55
C LYS A 497 -16.64 -14.46 26.07
N PRO A 498 -16.02 -14.43 24.86
CA PRO A 498 -15.05 -15.45 24.44
C PRO A 498 -13.89 -15.68 25.42
N PHE A 499 -13.41 -14.62 26.06
CA PHE A 499 -12.32 -14.73 27.02
C PHE A 499 -12.75 -15.52 28.28
N PHE A 500 -13.92 -15.21 28.84
CA PHE A 500 -14.42 -15.87 30.07
C PHE A 500 -15.10 -17.23 29.83
N GLU A 501 -15.69 -17.46 28.65
CA GLU A 501 -16.42 -18.70 28.36
C GLU A 501 -15.59 -19.76 27.61
N ILE A 502 -14.54 -19.34 26.89
CA ILE A 502 -13.67 -20.25 26.14
C ILE A 502 -12.23 -20.15 26.66
N GLY A 503 -11.64 -18.97 26.63
CA GLY A 503 -10.22 -18.76 26.93
C GLY A 503 -9.83 -19.24 28.33
N LEU A 504 -10.42 -18.66 29.37
CA LEU A 504 -10.13 -19.00 30.76
C LEU A 504 -10.53 -20.44 31.13
N PRO A 505 -11.71 -20.97 30.75
CA PRO A 505 -12.04 -22.36 31.00
C PRO A 505 -11.00 -23.35 30.44
N ILE A 506 -10.43 -23.08 29.26
CA ILE A 506 -9.35 -23.91 28.70
C ILE A 506 -8.11 -23.88 29.59
N ILE A 507 -7.72 -22.70 30.08
CA ILE A 507 -6.55 -22.52 30.97
C ILE A 507 -6.76 -23.26 32.30
N PHE A 508 -7.93 -23.09 32.92
CA PHE A 508 -8.28 -23.70 34.21
C PHE A 508 -8.77 -25.16 34.10
N ASN A 509 -8.80 -25.72 32.89
CA ASN A 509 -9.31 -27.07 32.60
C ASN A 509 -10.74 -27.30 33.13
N LEU A 510 -11.60 -26.30 32.97
CA LEU A 510 -13.02 -26.35 33.28
C LEU A 510 -13.81 -26.84 32.06
N GLU A 511 -14.95 -27.48 32.29
CA GLU A 511 -15.84 -27.88 31.20
C GLU A 511 -16.28 -26.66 30.37
N LEU A 512 -16.32 -26.76 29.05
CA LEU A 512 -16.83 -25.66 28.23
C LEU A 512 -18.36 -25.67 28.28
N ASN A 513 -18.99 -24.51 28.46
CA ASN A 513 -20.44 -24.39 28.31
C ASN A 513 -20.80 -24.80 26.87
N SER A 514 -21.50 -25.93 26.72
CA SER A 514 -21.33 -26.86 25.61
C SER A 514 -22.04 -26.49 24.28
N LYS A 515 -22.07 -25.21 23.86
CA LYS A 515 -22.73 -24.82 22.59
C LYS A 515 -22.11 -23.70 21.73
N LEU A 516 -21.02 -23.07 22.12
CA LEU A 516 -20.67 -21.76 21.54
C LEU A 516 -19.79 -21.87 20.28
N LEU A 517 -20.42 -22.03 19.13
CA LEU A 517 -19.98 -21.27 17.96
C LEU A 517 -20.69 -19.92 18.05
N TYR A 518 -19.94 -18.85 18.26
CA TYR A 518 -20.47 -17.50 18.17
C TYR A 518 -21.01 -17.27 16.76
N ASP A 519 -22.24 -16.78 16.68
CA ASP A 519 -22.87 -16.44 15.41
C ASP A 519 -22.13 -15.26 14.77
N ILE A 520 -21.82 -15.37 13.48
CA ILE A 520 -21.10 -14.34 12.74
C ILE A 520 -22.14 -13.66 11.85
N SER A 521 -22.77 -12.61 12.39
CA SER A 521 -23.81 -11.82 11.70
C SER A 521 -23.24 -10.74 10.77
N TYR A 522 -21.92 -10.63 10.68
CA TYR A 522 -21.23 -9.62 9.86
C TYR A 522 -21.07 -10.07 8.41
N GLU A 523 -21.33 -9.17 7.48
CA GLU A 523 -21.09 -9.42 6.06
C GLU A 523 -19.60 -9.67 5.79
N CYS A 524 -19.24 -10.89 5.41
CA CYS A 524 -17.87 -11.21 5.04
C CYS A 524 -17.82 -12.20 3.87
N ASN A 525 -16.91 -11.94 2.92
CA ASN A 525 -16.65 -12.82 1.80
C ASN A 525 -15.35 -13.60 2.05
N ARG A 526 -15.47 -14.67 2.86
CA ARG A 526 -14.36 -15.58 3.14
C ARG A 526 -14.16 -16.56 1.99
N PRO A 527 -12.93 -16.72 1.48
CA PRO A 527 -12.65 -17.72 0.46
C PRO A 527 -12.73 -19.14 1.03
N GLU A 528 -13.16 -20.10 0.20
CA GLU A 528 -13.14 -21.51 0.58
C GLU A 528 -11.69 -21.99 0.82
N TYR A 529 -11.44 -22.57 2.00
CA TYR A 529 -10.15 -23.18 2.31
C TYR A 529 -10.28 -24.70 2.47
N LYS A 530 -9.67 -25.45 1.54
CA LYS A 530 -9.65 -26.92 1.59
C LYS A 530 -8.50 -27.40 2.46
N ILE A 531 -8.82 -27.97 3.63
CA ILE A 531 -7.82 -28.56 4.51
C ILE A 531 -7.31 -29.87 3.89
N ASN A 532 -6.05 -29.88 3.43
CA ASN A 532 -5.42 -31.07 2.88
C ASN A 532 -4.77 -31.95 3.99
N LYS A 533 -4.34 -33.17 3.64
CA LYS A 533 -3.74 -34.13 4.60
C LYS A 533 -2.47 -33.60 5.28
N ILE A 534 -1.70 -32.75 4.62
CA ILE A 534 -0.48 -32.13 5.16
C ILE A 534 -0.85 -31.07 6.19
N THR A 535 -1.81 -30.19 5.87
CA THR A 535 -2.38 -29.20 6.80
C THR A 535 -2.99 -29.89 8.04
N GLN A 536 -3.69 -31.01 7.86
CA GLN A 536 -4.18 -31.81 9.00
C GLN A 536 -3.05 -32.35 9.88
N LYS A 537 -1.93 -32.80 9.30
CA LYS A 537 -0.76 -33.27 10.05
C LYS A 537 -0.08 -32.13 10.82
N HIS A 538 0.07 -30.95 10.22
CA HIS A 538 0.59 -29.76 10.91
C HIS A 538 -0.33 -29.31 12.04
N ARG A 539 -1.64 -29.22 11.80
CA ARG A 539 -2.64 -28.94 12.86
C ARG A 539 -2.58 -29.97 13.97
N ARG A 540 -2.43 -31.27 13.69
CA ARG A 540 -2.27 -32.31 14.73
C ARG A 540 -0.97 -32.18 15.51
N LYS A 541 0.12 -31.72 14.88
CA LYS A 541 1.41 -31.47 15.56
C LYS A 541 1.29 -30.28 16.52
N ASN A 542 0.60 -29.22 16.12
CA ASN A 542 0.38 -28.00 16.91
C ASN A 542 -0.75 -28.16 17.94
N ASN A 543 -1.72 -29.03 17.69
CA ASN A 543 -2.81 -29.40 18.60
C ASN A 543 -2.46 -30.59 19.50
N LYS A 544 -1.18 -30.96 19.65
CA LYS A 544 -0.80 -31.89 20.71
C LYS A 544 -1.33 -31.32 22.03
N VAL A 545 -2.15 -32.13 22.72
CA VAL A 545 -2.89 -31.83 23.96
C VAL A 545 -2.27 -30.65 24.71
N ILE A 546 -3.02 -29.55 24.81
CA ILE A 546 -2.66 -28.40 25.64
C ILE A 546 -2.36 -28.96 27.03
N LYS A 547 -1.08 -29.13 27.35
CA LYS A 547 -0.67 -29.53 28.68
C LYS A 547 -0.94 -28.34 29.57
N ILE A 548 -1.82 -28.52 30.55
CA ILE A 548 -2.11 -27.51 31.56
C ILE A 548 -0.78 -27.04 32.14
N ASN A 549 -0.46 -25.78 31.90
CA ASN A 549 0.70 -25.16 32.51
C ASN A 549 0.29 -24.69 33.91
N LYS A 550 0.62 -25.49 34.94
CA LYS A 550 0.27 -25.15 36.33
C LYS A 550 0.77 -23.77 36.76
N ASN A 551 1.88 -23.29 36.20
CA ASN A 551 2.39 -21.95 36.50
C ASN A 551 1.49 -20.86 35.92
N GLU A 552 0.96 -21.06 34.71
CA GLU A 552 0.04 -20.13 34.05
C GLU A 552 -1.30 -20.07 34.80
N VAL A 553 -1.82 -21.21 35.29
CA VAL A 553 -3.02 -21.24 36.14
C VAL A 553 -2.80 -20.47 37.45
N LYS A 554 -1.66 -20.69 38.13
CA LYS A 554 -1.30 -19.95 39.35
C LYS A 554 -1.17 -18.45 39.09
N GLU A 555 -0.58 -18.06 37.95
CA GLU A 555 -0.44 -16.66 37.55
C GLU A 555 -1.79 -15.99 37.34
N TRP A 556 -2.68 -16.60 36.54
CA TRP A 556 -4.04 -16.09 36.32
C TRP A 556 -4.85 -16.02 37.60
N PHE A 557 -4.78 -17.05 38.44
CA PHE A 557 -5.46 -17.06 39.74
C PHE A 557 -5.00 -15.90 40.63
N ARG A 558 -3.69 -15.66 40.72
CA ARG A 558 -3.13 -14.52 41.48
C ARG A 558 -3.60 -13.18 40.91
N ILE A 559 -3.60 -13.02 39.59
CA ILE A 559 -4.03 -11.79 38.93
C ILE A 559 -5.51 -11.50 39.25
N PHE A 560 -6.39 -12.50 39.12
CA PHE A 560 -7.81 -12.31 39.41
C PHE A 560 -8.11 -12.15 40.89
N LYS A 561 -7.40 -12.86 41.77
CA LYS A 561 -7.49 -12.66 43.22
C LYS A 561 -7.20 -11.20 43.58
N ASN A 562 -6.14 -10.63 43.05
CA ASN A 562 -5.80 -9.22 43.29
C ASN A 562 -6.89 -8.29 42.76
N ILE A 563 -7.40 -8.51 41.54
CA ILE A 563 -8.47 -7.67 40.95
C ILE A 563 -9.78 -7.76 41.75
N TYR A 564 -10.10 -8.94 42.28
CA TYR A 564 -11.34 -9.21 43.00
C TYR A 564 -11.33 -8.67 44.43
N TYR A 565 -10.21 -8.82 45.16
CA TYR A 565 -10.10 -8.44 46.57
C TYR A 565 -9.50 -7.05 46.83
N ASP A 566 -8.66 -6.50 45.94
CA ASP A 566 -8.14 -5.14 46.14
C ASP A 566 -9.21 -4.10 45.78
N HIS A 567 -9.94 -3.63 46.79
CA HIS A 567 -10.70 -2.37 46.73
C HIS A 567 -9.77 -1.14 46.84
N ALA A 568 -8.65 -1.11 46.11
CA ALA A 568 -7.77 0.05 46.09
C ALA A 568 -8.20 1.05 44.99
N PRO A 569 -8.56 2.29 45.34
CA PRO A 569 -8.74 3.36 44.36
C PRO A 569 -7.37 3.81 43.85
N VAL A 570 -7.35 4.44 42.66
CA VAL A 570 -6.22 5.04 41.94
C VAL A 570 -5.68 4.16 40.79
N ASN A 571 -6.24 4.41 39.58
CA ASN A 571 -5.72 4.14 38.22
C ASN A 571 -6.15 2.91 37.38
N ASN A 572 -6.98 1.97 37.84
CA ASN A 572 -7.48 0.90 36.95
C ASN A 572 -8.99 1.02 36.69
N SER A 573 -9.39 1.71 35.62
CA SER A 573 -10.76 1.73 35.12
C SER A 573 -11.10 0.38 34.48
N ILE A 574 -11.70 -0.53 35.25
CA ILE A 574 -12.29 -1.77 34.74
C ILE A 574 -13.75 -1.51 34.42
N THR A 575 -14.22 -1.96 33.26
CA THR A 575 -15.62 -1.83 32.84
C THR A 575 -16.57 -2.70 33.67
N ASP A 576 -17.83 -2.27 33.79
CA ASP A 576 -18.86 -3.02 34.53
C ASP A 576 -19.13 -4.39 33.90
N VAL A 577 -19.06 -4.48 32.57
CA VAL A 577 -19.20 -5.73 31.82
C VAL A 577 -18.07 -6.70 32.17
N PHE A 578 -16.82 -6.25 32.15
CA PHE A 578 -15.68 -7.09 32.56
C PHE A 578 -15.81 -7.54 34.01
N ARG A 579 -16.20 -6.64 34.92
CA ARG A 579 -16.41 -6.95 36.34
C ARG A 579 -17.44 -8.05 36.54
N ARG A 580 -18.61 -7.95 35.88
CA ARG A 580 -19.67 -8.95 35.98
C ARG A 580 -19.20 -10.34 35.56
N TYR A 581 -18.56 -10.45 34.39
CA TYR A 581 -18.03 -11.73 33.91
C TYR A 581 -16.89 -12.27 34.79
N LEU A 582 -16.07 -11.39 35.36
CA LEU A 582 -15.04 -11.78 36.33
C LEU A 582 -15.66 -12.38 37.60
N GLU A 583 -16.71 -11.75 38.14
CA GLU A 583 -17.42 -12.24 39.33
C GLU A 583 -18.03 -13.63 39.08
N GLU A 584 -18.76 -13.79 37.97
CA GLU A 584 -19.34 -15.08 37.57
C GLU A 584 -18.28 -16.18 37.40
N PHE A 585 -17.16 -15.83 36.75
CA PHE A 585 -16.06 -16.79 36.55
C PHE A 585 -15.31 -17.11 37.85
N TRP A 586 -15.15 -16.14 38.75
CA TRP A 586 -14.52 -16.35 40.06
C TRP A 586 -15.32 -17.31 40.93
N GLU A 587 -16.65 -17.18 40.96
CA GLU A 587 -17.54 -18.14 41.62
C GLU A 587 -17.42 -19.55 41.02
N ARG A 588 -17.28 -19.64 39.70
CA ARG A 588 -17.10 -20.90 38.99
C ARG A 588 -15.78 -21.61 39.34
N ILE A 589 -14.69 -20.86 39.49
CA ILE A 589 -13.42 -21.41 39.96
C ILE A 589 -13.55 -21.91 41.41
N ASN A 590 -14.15 -21.12 42.30
CA ASN A 590 -14.26 -21.49 43.71
C ASN A 590 -15.22 -22.67 43.97
N SER A 591 -16.24 -22.84 43.13
CA SER A 591 -17.18 -23.97 43.21
C SER A 591 -16.64 -25.27 42.59
N SER A 592 -15.69 -25.18 41.66
CA SER A 592 -14.98 -26.34 41.13
C SER A 592 -13.84 -26.71 42.08
N GLN A 593 -14.08 -27.67 42.98
CA GLN A 593 -13.16 -28.19 44.02
C GLN A 593 -11.84 -28.81 43.49
N THR A 594 -11.38 -28.49 42.29
CA THR A 594 -10.30 -29.17 41.57
C THR A 594 -8.96 -28.44 41.54
N LEU A 595 -8.82 -27.33 42.26
CA LEU A 595 -7.55 -26.63 42.39
C LEU A 595 -6.98 -26.87 43.79
N GLU A 596 -6.34 -28.04 43.99
CA GLU A 596 -5.21 -28.15 44.91
C GLU A 596 -4.10 -27.22 44.40
N ILE A 597 -4.30 -25.92 44.54
CA ILE A 597 -3.25 -24.92 44.48
C ILE A 597 -2.71 -24.87 45.90
N ASP A 598 -1.85 -25.83 46.22
CA ASP A 598 -1.01 -25.73 47.41
C ASP A 598 -0.23 -24.41 47.32
N ASP A 599 -0.30 -23.64 48.41
CA ASP A 599 0.37 -22.36 48.65
C ASP A 599 1.86 -22.38 48.28
#